data_AF-A0AAD8YQX5-F1
#
_entry.id   AF-A0AAD8YQX5-F1
#
_cell.length_a   1.000
_cell.length_b   1.000
_cell.length_c   1.000
_cell.angle_alpha   90.00
_cell.angle_beta   90.00
_cell.angle_gamma   90.00
#
_symmetry.space_group_name_H-M   'P 1'
#
loop_
_entity.id
_entity.type
_entity.pdbx_description
1 polymer ?
#
loop_
_entity_poly.entity_id
_entity_poly.type
_entity_poly.pdbx_seq_one_letter_code
_entity_poly.pdbx_strand_id
1 'polypeptide(L)'
;NTLNIHVCSLQIIDPYEGMDPGNWPTQQERLQLLDECRQNSLGPFFVGLVGRQYGSACLPEQVELSEFLTILQVCQQKGFSSDALEKCYRRNENTMPSSFCLLSQHAYKKQQDTQPRSKIENSWHEVAGKGRKILNDVVSQCVLEGKIDSERAQKYFRSSLENDLRYGLQGSPADIRRCLCYVHKTSEEADQSKRGNEQHFEFQAQMPRLNQLRDDFLPGLVKSHGALVYTAASEQHCQGRYADELGQQLCSDLMALIHSSVVRERSQAQNSLSQQRHLCRVFSRLYRIERAEVSQ
;
A
#
# COMPACT_ATOMS: atom_id res chain seq x y z
N ASN A 1 25.75 -25.95 -26.19
CA ASN A 1 24.44 -25.25 -26.29
C ASN A 1 24.20 -24.44 -25.04
N THR A 2 24.85 -23.29 -24.97
CA THR A 2 24.81 -22.36 -23.83
C THR A 2 23.88 -21.22 -24.22
N LEU A 3 22.58 -21.37 -23.96
CA LEU A 3 21.61 -20.30 -24.14
C LEU A 3 21.62 -19.43 -22.88
N ASN A 4 22.48 -18.41 -22.90
CA ASN A 4 22.54 -17.34 -21.92
C ASN A 4 21.15 -16.69 -21.78
N ILE A 5 20.55 -16.78 -20.60
CA ILE A 5 19.28 -16.15 -20.28
C ILE A 5 19.57 -14.69 -19.90
N HIS A 6 19.63 -13.81 -20.91
CA HIS A 6 19.45 -12.36 -20.73
C HIS A 6 17.97 -12.04 -20.97
N VAL A 7 17.06 -12.40 -20.05
CA VAL A 7 15.61 -12.21 -20.31
C VAL A 7 14.88 -11.43 -19.21
N CYS A 8 15.49 -11.23 -18.03
CA CYS A 8 14.85 -10.45 -16.96
C CYS A 8 15.88 -9.59 -16.21
N SER A 9 15.60 -8.30 -16.08
CA SER A 9 16.29 -7.39 -15.16
C SER A 9 15.50 -7.32 -13.85
N LEU A 10 16.18 -7.45 -12.71
CA LEU A 10 15.59 -7.20 -11.39
C LEU A 10 15.80 -5.74 -11.03
N GLN A 11 14.71 -5.04 -10.69
CA GLN A 11 14.74 -3.71 -10.12
C GLN A 11 13.92 -3.73 -8.84
N ILE A 12 14.50 -3.21 -7.75
CA ILE A 12 13.83 -3.02 -6.48
C ILE A 12 13.61 -1.52 -6.31
N ILE A 13 12.41 -1.14 -5.89
CA ILE A 13 12.03 0.26 -5.68
C ILE A 13 11.61 0.38 -4.22
N ASP A 14 12.41 1.09 -3.44
CA ASP A 14 11.99 1.62 -2.15
C ASP A 14 11.56 3.07 -2.36
N PRO A 15 10.26 3.40 -2.18
CA PRO A 15 9.74 4.74 -2.42
C PRO A 15 10.33 5.80 -1.47
N TYR A 16 11.03 5.40 -0.40
CA TYR A 16 11.63 6.31 0.57
C TYR A 16 13.16 6.38 0.46
N GLU A 17 13.79 5.53 -0.35
CA GLU A 17 15.24 5.43 -0.43
C GLU A 17 15.87 6.73 -0.94
N GLY A 18 16.83 7.24 -0.17
CA GLY A 18 17.58 8.46 -0.51
C GLY A 18 16.77 9.76 -0.42
N MET A 19 15.55 9.74 0.13
CA MET A 19 14.70 10.92 0.26
C MET A 19 14.67 11.46 1.69
N ASP A 20 14.78 12.78 1.82
CA ASP A 20 14.49 13.46 3.08
C ASP A 20 13.02 13.24 3.48
N PRO A 21 12.69 13.06 4.78
CA PRO A 21 11.31 12.86 5.23
C PRO A 21 10.30 13.92 4.79
N GLY A 22 10.75 15.17 4.60
CA GLY A 22 9.89 16.25 4.09
C GLY A 22 9.50 16.11 2.62
N ASN A 23 10.22 15.26 1.87
CA ASN A 23 10.01 15.00 0.45
C ASN A 23 9.49 13.59 0.17
N TRP A 24 9.17 12.80 1.20
CA TRP A 24 8.60 11.47 1.00
C TRP A 24 7.36 11.49 0.11
N PRO A 25 7.17 10.47 -0.74
CA PRO A 25 6.07 10.47 -1.69
C PRO A 25 4.72 10.43 -0.98
N THR A 26 3.78 11.14 -1.57
CA THR A 26 2.36 11.12 -1.22
C THR A 26 1.81 9.69 -1.32
N GLN A 27 0.69 9.42 -0.65
CA GLN A 27 0.00 8.15 -0.78
C GLN A 27 -0.37 7.90 -2.25
N GLN A 28 -0.94 8.87 -2.98
CA GLN A 28 -1.26 8.67 -4.40
C GLN A 28 -0.05 8.28 -5.25
N GLU A 29 1.11 8.91 -5.04
CA GLU A 29 2.35 8.54 -5.75
C GLU A 29 2.79 7.11 -5.41
N ARG A 30 2.72 6.69 -4.14
CA ARG A 30 3.03 5.30 -3.74
C ARG A 30 2.05 4.29 -4.33
N LEU A 31 0.75 4.60 -4.36
CA LEU A 31 -0.25 3.71 -4.96
C LEU A 31 -0.06 3.60 -6.48
N GLN A 32 0.31 4.68 -7.15
CA GLN A 32 0.63 4.66 -8.57
C GLN A 32 1.87 3.80 -8.85
N LEU A 33 2.93 3.93 -8.05
CA LEU A 33 4.11 3.05 -8.15
C LEU A 33 3.74 1.57 -7.98
N LEU A 34 2.83 1.25 -7.04
CA LEU A 34 2.35 -0.11 -6.86
C LEU A 34 1.59 -0.63 -8.09
N ASP A 35 0.77 0.19 -8.74
CA ASP A 35 0.08 -0.21 -9.96
C ASP A 35 1.04 -0.41 -11.14
N GLU A 36 2.01 0.49 -11.29
CA GLU A 36 3.06 0.36 -12.31
C GLU A 36 3.86 -0.94 -12.10
N CYS A 37 4.25 -1.24 -10.86
CA CYS A 37 4.91 -2.51 -10.51
C CYS A 37 4.01 -3.71 -10.80
N ARG A 38 2.71 -3.65 -10.45
CA ARG A 38 1.76 -4.76 -10.67
C ARG A 38 1.63 -5.10 -12.16
N GLN A 39 1.56 -4.07 -13.01
CA GLN A 39 1.39 -4.21 -14.45
C GLN A 39 2.67 -4.62 -15.17
N ASN A 40 3.82 -4.08 -14.75
CA ASN A 40 5.07 -4.23 -15.50
C ASN A 40 5.96 -5.37 -15.00
N SER A 41 5.84 -5.78 -13.73
CA SER A 41 6.62 -6.93 -13.25
C SER A 41 6.07 -8.23 -13.83
N LEU A 42 6.97 -9.13 -14.25
CA LEU A 42 6.60 -10.52 -14.57
C LEU A 42 6.47 -11.38 -13.31
N GLY A 43 7.33 -11.11 -12.33
CA GLY A 43 7.43 -11.86 -11.08
C GLY A 43 6.77 -11.10 -9.91
N PRO A 44 7.42 -11.12 -8.73
CA PRO A 44 6.96 -10.32 -7.59
C PRO A 44 6.85 -8.84 -7.94
N PHE A 45 5.83 -8.16 -7.41
CA PHE A 45 5.67 -6.72 -7.62
C PHE A 45 5.55 -5.94 -6.31
N PHE A 46 5.35 -6.62 -5.18
CA PHE A 46 5.18 -5.99 -3.88
C PHE A 46 5.81 -6.82 -2.78
N VAL A 47 6.55 -6.15 -1.89
CA VAL A 47 7.12 -6.71 -0.67
C VAL A 47 6.66 -5.84 0.49
N GLY A 48 5.85 -6.41 1.39
CA GLY A 48 5.39 -5.76 2.62
C GLY A 48 6.23 -6.19 3.82
N LEU A 49 6.77 -5.24 4.57
CA LEU A 49 7.48 -5.50 5.82
C LEU A 49 6.67 -4.95 6.99
N VAL A 50 6.18 -5.84 7.85
CA VAL A 50 5.37 -5.49 9.02
C VAL A 50 6.20 -5.71 10.28
N GLY A 51 6.69 -4.61 10.83
CA GLY A 51 7.48 -4.59 12.06
C GLY A 51 6.64 -4.38 13.32
N ARG A 52 7.28 -3.79 14.34
CA ARG A 52 6.64 -3.45 15.63
C ARG A 52 5.81 -2.17 15.60
N GLN A 53 6.09 -1.28 14.65
CA GLN A 53 5.44 0.03 14.57
C GLN A 53 4.38 -0.01 13.49
N TYR A 54 3.15 0.29 13.88
CA TYR A 54 2.03 0.45 12.95
C TYR A 54 2.07 1.80 12.24
N GLY A 55 2.48 2.84 12.96
CA GLY A 55 2.54 4.22 12.47
C GLY A 55 1.27 5.01 12.80
N SER A 56 1.39 6.34 12.84
CA SER A 56 0.24 7.21 13.05
C SER A 56 -0.76 7.10 11.90
N ALA A 57 -2.05 7.30 12.19
CA ALA A 57 -3.07 7.39 11.15
C ALA A 57 -2.74 8.51 10.15
N CYS A 58 -3.00 8.30 8.86
CA CYS A 58 -2.76 9.32 7.85
C CYS A 58 -3.93 10.29 7.76
N LEU A 59 -3.64 11.55 7.43
CA LEU A 59 -4.68 12.43 6.88
C LEU A 59 -5.02 11.91 5.47
N PRO A 60 -6.28 11.56 5.17
CA PRO A 60 -6.65 11.16 3.81
C PRO A 60 -6.35 12.28 2.82
N GLU A 61 -5.79 11.94 1.67
CA GLU A 61 -5.47 12.95 0.65
C GLU A 61 -6.71 13.61 0.06
N GLN A 62 -7.82 12.89 0.04
CA GLN A 62 -9.10 13.37 -0.45
C GLN A 62 -10.23 12.88 0.46
N VAL A 63 -11.13 13.79 0.79
CA VAL A 63 -12.37 13.51 1.50
C VAL A 63 -13.50 14.12 0.71
N GLU A 64 -14.54 13.34 0.42
CA GLU A 64 -15.71 13.84 -0.30
C GLU A 64 -16.31 15.06 0.41
N LEU A 65 -16.80 16.04 -0.36
CA LEU A 65 -17.39 17.28 0.16
C LEU A 65 -18.47 17.02 1.21
N SER A 66 -19.39 16.10 0.94
CA SER A 66 -20.50 15.75 1.86
C SER A 66 -19.99 15.21 3.20
N GLU A 67 -18.99 14.33 3.16
CA GLU A 67 -18.38 13.69 4.32
C GLU A 67 -17.57 14.70 5.14
N PHE A 68 -16.79 15.57 4.48
CA PHE A 68 -16.00 16.59 5.17
C PHE A 68 -16.89 17.64 5.84
N LEU A 69 -17.98 18.07 5.19
CA LEU A 69 -18.94 18.99 5.80
C LEU A 69 -19.62 18.36 7.03
N THR A 70 -19.90 17.07 6.99
CA THR A 70 -20.42 16.33 8.15
C THR A 70 -19.43 16.35 9.32
N ILE A 71 -18.14 16.15 9.04
CA ILE A 71 -17.06 16.25 10.03
C ILE A 71 -17.02 17.65 10.64
N LEU A 72 -17.02 18.71 9.82
CA LEU A 72 -17.02 20.10 10.32
C LEU A 72 -18.27 20.44 11.15
N GLN A 73 -19.43 19.92 10.76
CA GLN A 73 -20.66 20.11 11.52
C GLN A 73 -20.56 19.45 12.91
N VAL A 74 -20.00 18.24 12.99
CA VAL A 74 -19.76 17.57 14.28
C VAL A 74 -18.72 18.32 15.10
N CYS A 75 -17.67 18.87 14.49
CA CYS A 75 -16.72 19.75 15.18
C CYS A 75 -17.46 20.88 15.91
N GLN A 76 -18.31 21.62 15.18
CA GLN A 76 -19.06 22.74 15.73
C GLN A 76 -20.02 22.31 16.84
N GLN A 77 -20.76 21.21 16.65
CA GLN A 77 -21.75 20.72 17.62
C GLN A 77 -21.11 20.22 18.93
N LYS A 78 -19.87 19.75 18.87
CA LYS A 78 -19.16 19.14 20.01
C LYS A 78 -18.06 20.02 20.58
N GLY A 79 -17.86 21.21 20.02
CA GLY A 79 -16.86 22.16 20.49
C GLY A 79 -15.42 21.80 20.11
N PHE A 80 -15.21 20.97 19.08
CA PHE A 80 -13.87 20.79 18.51
C PHE A 80 -13.53 21.99 17.61
N SER A 81 -12.31 22.53 17.74
CA SER A 81 -11.81 23.54 16.79
C SER A 81 -11.49 22.88 15.46
N SER A 82 -12.12 23.35 14.38
CA SER A 82 -11.88 22.89 13.01
C SER A 82 -10.66 23.55 12.35
N ASP A 83 -10.05 24.56 12.98
CA ASP A 83 -8.97 25.37 12.42
C ASP A 83 -7.82 24.54 11.84
N ALA A 84 -7.43 23.45 12.51
CA ALA A 84 -6.35 22.60 12.02
C ALA A 84 -6.75 21.84 10.76
N LEU A 85 -8.00 21.35 10.68
CA LEU A 85 -8.52 20.66 9.51
C LEU A 85 -8.65 21.62 8.32
N GLU A 86 -9.18 22.82 8.55
CA GLU A 86 -9.32 23.86 7.53
C GLU A 86 -7.96 24.38 7.02
N LYS A 87 -6.91 24.32 7.85
CA LYS A 87 -5.52 24.60 7.43
C LYS A 87 -4.88 23.44 6.66
N CYS A 88 -5.31 22.20 6.92
CA CYS A 88 -4.80 21.01 6.23
C CYS A 88 -5.46 20.80 4.86
N TYR A 89 -6.74 21.16 4.71
CA TYR A 89 -7.54 20.80 3.54
C TYR A 89 -8.00 22.01 2.73
N ARG A 90 -8.12 21.83 1.41
CA ARG A 90 -8.72 22.81 0.50
C ARG A 90 -9.82 22.18 -0.34
N ARG A 91 -10.96 22.85 -0.44
CA ARG A 91 -12.05 22.45 -1.34
C ARG A 91 -11.57 22.46 -2.79
N ASN A 92 -11.81 21.37 -3.48
CA ASN A 92 -11.56 21.19 -4.89
C ASN A 92 -12.85 20.73 -5.58
N GLU A 93 -13.41 21.61 -6.39
CA GLU A 93 -14.65 21.32 -7.13
C GLU A 93 -14.39 20.57 -8.44
N ASN A 94 -13.13 20.49 -8.87
CA ASN A 94 -12.73 19.82 -10.11
C ASN A 94 -12.58 18.30 -9.94
N THR A 95 -12.59 17.78 -8.71
CA THR A 95 -12.63 16.33 -8.48
C THR A 95 -14.05 15.82 -8.70
N MET A 96 -14.18 14.59 -9.20
CA MET A 96 -15.46 13.91 -9.36
C MET A 96 -15.47 12.66 -8.47
N PRO A 97 -16.19 12.66 -7.33
CA PRO A 97 -17.02 13.75 -6.77
C PRO A 97 -16.20 14.90 -6.18
N SER A 98 -16.82 16.08 -6.02
CA SER A 98 -16.17 17.24 -5.40
C SER A 98 -15.68 16.90 -3.99
N SER A 99 -14.46 17.30 -3.67
CA SER A 99 -13.75 16.82 -2.48
C SER A 99 -12.91 17.91 -1.82
N PHE A 100 -12.59 17.72 -0.56
CA PHE A 100 -11.52 18.45 0.13
C PHE A 100 -10.22 17.68 -0.04
N CYS A 101 -9.20 18.33 -0.59
CA CYS A 101 -7.89 17.76 -0.84
C CYS A 101 -6.89 18.24 0.22
N LEU A 102 -6.08 17.31 0.73
CA LEU A 102 -4.98 17.61 1.63
C LEU A 102 -3.94 18.49 0.91
N LEU A 103 -3.46 19.52 1.58
CA LEU A 103 -2.41 20.37 1.06
C LEU A 103 -1.06 19.65 1.10
N SER A 104 -0.29 19.79 0.02
CA SER A 104 1.13 19.45 0.09
C SER A 104 1.88 20.44 0.98
N GLN A 105 2.99 20.01 1.58
CA GLN A 105 3.84 20.88 2.39
C GLN A 105 4.27 22.13 1.60
N HIS A 106 4.53 22.00 0.29
CA HIS A 106 4.84 23.11 -0.60
C HIS A 106 3.67 24.08 -0.79
N ALA A 107 2.44 23.57 -0.96
CA ALA A 107 1.25 24.40 -1.09
C ALA A 107 0.94 25.15 0.21
N TYR A 108 1.17 24.51 1.36
CA TYR A 108 1.07 25.16 2.67
C TYR A 108 2.14 26.24 2.85
N LYS A 109 3.39 25.97 2.45
CA LYS A 109 4.50 26.95 2.48
C LYS A 109 4.15 28.23 1.71
N LYS A 110 3.57 28.12 0.52
CA LYS A 110 3.12 29.28 -0.29
C LYS A 110 2.03 30.12 0.41
N GLN A 111 1.25 29.54 1.32
CA GLN A 111 0.23 30.28 2.07
C GLN A 111 0.81 31.04 3.26
N GLN A 112 1.97 30.62 3.79
CA GLN A 112 2.67 31.27 4.91
C GLN A 112 3.81 32.19 4.45
N ASP A 113 3.63 32.91 3.34
CA ASP A 113 4.65 33.67 2.55
C ASP A 113 5.51 34.69 3.33
N THR A 114 5.33 34.80 4.64
CA THR A 114 6.03 35.72 5.56
C THR A 114 6.97 35.03 6.56
N GLN A 115 7.08 33.69 6.59
CA GLN A 115 7.92 32.99 7.58
C GLN A 115 9.20 32.33 7.02
N PRO A 116 10.26 32.17 7.85
CA PRO A 116 11.47 31.42 7.47
C PRO A 116 11.18 29.94 7.19
N ARG A 117 11.83 29.37 6.17
CA ARG A 117 11.60 28.00 5.65
C ARG A 117 11.63 26.90 6.72
N SER A 118 12.56 26.98 7.69
CA SER A 118 12.69 26.00 8.79
C SER A 118 11.57 26.09 9.84
N LYS A 119 11.02 27.29 10.08
CA LYS A 119 9.87 27.47 10.98
C LYS A 119 8.58 26.94 10.35
N ILE A 120 8.44 27.06 9.03
CA ILE A 120 7.26 26.56 8.30
C ILE A 120 7.22 25.03 8.24
N GLU A 121 8.36 24.37 8.08
CA GLU A 121 8.43 22.90 8.07
C GLU A 121 7.96 22.30 9.40
N ASN A 122 8.50 22.80 10.51
CA ASN A 122 8.03 22.45 11.84
C ASN A 122 6.54 22.80 12.02
N SER A 123 6.10 23.95 11.47
CA SER A 123 4.68 24.35 11.50
C SER A 123 3.77 23.37 10.75
N TRP A 124 4.17 22.84 9.59
CA TRP A 124 3.33 21.88 8.87
C TRP A 124 3.21 20.55 9.62
N HIS A 125 4.30 20.00 10.14
CA HIS A 125 4.24 18.77 10.93
C HIS A 125 3.37 18.94 12.17
N GLU A 126 3.44 20.10 12.83
CA GLU A 126 2.59 20.45 13.97
C GLU A 126 1.11 20.57 13.57
N VAL A 127 0.80 21.31 12.50
CA VAL A 127 -0.58 21.51 12.03
C VAL A 127 -1.18 20.20 11.53
N ALA A 128 -0.43 19.41 10.75
CA ALA A 128 -0.86 18.08 10.31
C ALA A 128 -1.03 17.12 11.49
N GLY A 129 -0.16 17.19 12.51
CA GLY A 129 -0.30 16.42 13.76
C GLY A 129 -1.58 16.76 14.52
N LYS A 130 -1.86 18.06 14.72
CA LYS A 130 -3.12 18.53 15.33
C LYS A 130 -4.33 18.14 14.49
N GLY A 131 -4.24 18.29 13.17
CA GLY A 131 -5.26 17.90 12.22
C GLY A 131 -5.59 16.41 12.32
N ARG A 132 -4.58 15.53 12.39
CA ARG A 132 -4.80 14.09 12.60
C ARG A 132 -5.54 13.79 13.88
N LYS A 133 -5.13 14.41 14.99
CA LYS A 133 -5.77 14.18 16.30
C LYS A 133 -7.23 14.60 16.29
N ILE A 134 -7.51 15.83 15.83
CA ILE A 134 -8.89 16.34 15.71
C ILE A 134 -9.72 15.48 14.77
N LEU A 135 -9.16 15.07 13.62
CA LEU A 135 -9.86 14.21 12.67
C LEU A 135 -10.23 12.86 13.29
N ASN A 136 -9.29 12.24 14.02
CA ASN A 136 -9.51 10.98 14.71
C ASN A 136 -10.64 11.10 15.76
N ASP A 137 -10.57 12.12 16.60
CA ASP A 137 -11.56 12.36 17.68
C ASP A 137 -12.95 12.62 17.09
N VAL A 138 -13.05 13.48 16.08
CA VAL A 138 -14.32 13.87 15.46
C VAL A 138 -14.92 12.73 14.66
N VAL A 139 -14.13 11.98 13.90
CA VAL A 139 -14.63 10.81 13.14
C VAL A 139 -15.09 9.72 14.10
N SER A 140 -14.40 9.51 15.22
CA SER A 140 -14.87 8.60 16.27
C SER A 140 -16.26 9.01 16.79
N GLN A 141 -16.46 10.32 17.00
CA GLN A 141 -17.77 10.85 17.38
C GLN A 141 -18.81 10.71 16.26
N CYS A 142 -18.46 10.91 14.99
CA CYS A 142 -19.34 10.69 13.85
C CYS A 142 -19.83 9.24 13.78
N VAL A 143 -18.95 8.27 14.05
CA VAL A 143 -19.30 6.84 14.08
C VAL A 143 -20.24 6.53 15.24
N LEU A 144 -19.95 7.06 16.44
CA LEU A 144 -20.82 6.88 17.62
C LEU A 144 -22.23 7.45 17.39
N GLU A 145 -22.35 8.52 16.61
CA GLU A 145 -23.64 9.14 16.27
C GLU A 145 -24.31 8.52 15.03
N GLY A 146 -23.69 7.52 14.40
CA GLY A 146 -24.19 6.91 13.17
C GLY A 146 -24.19 7.86 11.96
N LYS A 147 -23.45 8.97 12.01
CA LYS A 147 -23.31 9.94 10.90
C LYS A 147 -22.35 9.47 9.82
N ILE A 148 -21.35 8.68 10.22
CA ILE A 148 -20.43 8.01 9.30
C ILE A 148 -20.44 6.52 9.67
N ASP A 149 -20.59 5.68 8.66
CA ASP A 149 -20.53 4.23 8.83
C ASP A 149 -19.14 3.77 9.31
N SER A 150 -19.11 2.73 10.15
CA SER A 150 -17.87 2.23 10.76
C SER A 150 -16.87 1.70 9.74
N GLU A 151 -17.34 1.07 8.65
CA GLU A 151 -16.49 0.56 7.57
C GLU A 151 -15.91 1.74 6.78
N ARG A 152 -16.75 2.71 6.40
CA ARG A 152 -16.32 3.94 5.71
C ARG A 152 -15.31 4.74 6.54
N ALA A 153 -15.49 4.77 7.86
CA ALA A 153 -14.62 5.50 8.77
C ALA A 153 -13.20 4.93 8.86
N GLN A 154 -12.98 3.65 8.50
CA GLN A 154 -11.69 2.99 8.67
C GLN A 154 -10.53 3.75 8.02
N LYS A 155 -10.74 4.40 6.87
CA LYS A 155 -9.70 5.15 6.15
C LYS A 155 -9.08 6.29 6.99
N TYR A 156 -9.79 6.84 7.98
CA TYR A 156 -9.31 7.92 8.86
C TYR A 156 -8.37 7.44 9.96
N PHE A 157 -8.33 6.13 10.19
CA PHE A 157 -7.63 5.54 11.31
C PHE A 157 -6.47 4.65 10.87
N ARG A 158 -6.28 4.49 9.56
CA ARG A 158 -5.22 3.66 8.96
C ARG A 158 -3.92 4.43 8.84
N SER A 159 -2.82 3.73 9.10
CA SER A 159 -1.47 4.25 8.80
C SER A 159 -1.12 4.09 7.32
N SER A 160 -0.03 4.73 6.88
CA SER A 160 0.52 4.53 5.53
C SER A 160 0.80 3.06 5.26
N LEU A 161 1.38 2.36 6.26
CA LEU A 161 1.68 0.93 6.16
C LEU A 161 0.43 0.10 5.86
N GLU A 162 -0.66 0.29 6.61
CA GLU A 162 -1.90 -0.45 6.34
C GLU A 162 -2.51 -0.10 4.99
N ASN A 163 -2.49 1.18 4.60
CA ASN A 163 -3.00 1.61 3.30
C ASN A 163 -2.22 0.95 2.15
N ASP A 164 -0.89 0.97 2.21
CA ASP A 164 -0.03 0.41 1.18
C ASP A 164 -0.15 -1.13 1.13
N LEU A 165 -0.23 -1.80 2.28
CA LEU A 165 -0.47 -3.26 2.34
C LEU A 165 -1.82 -3.65 1.76
N ARG A 166 -2.90 -2.96 2.14
CA ARG A 166 -4.24 -3.24 1.61
C ARG A 166 -4.28 -3.03 0.10
N TYR A 167 -3.63 -1.98 -0.40
CA TYR A 167 -3.57 -1.72 -1.83
C TYR A 167 -2.70 -2.73 -2.58
N GLY A 168 -1.52 -3.06 -2.05
CA GLY A 168 -0.61 -4.05 -2.65
C GLY A 168 -1.22 -5.45 -2.68
N LEU A 169 -2.03 -5.80 -1.68
CA LEU A 169 -2.67 -7.11 -1.53
C LEU A 169 -4.13 -7.12 -2.02
N GLN A 170 -4.56 -6.10 -2.77
CA GLN A 170 -5.84 -6.14 -3.49
C GLN A 170 -5.66 -6.73 -4.90
N GLY A 171 -6.75 -7.26 -5.46
CA GLY A 171 -6.78 -7.73 -6.84
C GLY A 171 -7.11 -9.21 -6.95
N SER A 172 -6.68 -9.83 -8.06
CA SER A 172 -6.98 -11.23 -8.30
C SER A 172 -6.14 -12.15 -7.39
N PRO A 173 -6.57 -13.40 -7.12
CA PRO A 173 -5.73 -14.37 -6.44
C PRO A 173 -4.38 -14.60 -7.14
N ALA A 174 -4.29 -14.35 -8.45
CA ALA A 174 -3.03 -14.46 -9.19
C ALA A 174 -2.07 -13.32 -8.85
N ASP A 175 -2.58 -12.11 -8.63
CA ASP A 175 -1.79 -10.95 -8.21
C ASP A 175 -1.30 -11.12 -6.77
N ILE A 176 -2.18 -11.55 -5.86
CA ILE A 176 -1.84 -11.73 -4.44
C ILE A 176 -0.71 -12.75 -4.26
N ARG A 177 -0.65 -13.80 -5.10
CA ARG A 177 0.44 -14.80 -5.09
C ARG A 177 1.79 -14.26 -5.58
N ARG A 178 1.82 -13.05 -6.14
CA ARG A 178 3.04 -12.35 -6.55
C ARG A 178 3.47 -11.32 -5.49
N CYS A 179 2.78 -11.24 -4.35
CA CYS A 179 3.15 -10.40 -3.23
C CYS A 179 3.84 -11.22 -2.14
N LEU A 180 4.88 -10.65 -1.53
CA LEU A 180 5.56 -11.22 -0.36
C LEU A 180 5.28 -10.32 0.85
N CYS A 181 5.00 -10.91 2.00
CA CYS A 181 4.83 -10.17 3.25
C CYS A 181 5.63 -10.84 4.37
N TYR A 182 6.44 -10.05 5.08
CA TYR A 182 7.20 -10.52 6.23
C TYR A 182 6.71 -9.80 7.48
N VAL A 183 6.30 -10.59 8.48
CA VAL A 183 5.80 -10.12 9.76
C VAL A 183 6.82 -10.44 10.84
N HIS A 184 7.31 -9.40 11.50
CA HIS A 184 8.20 -9.54 12.66
C HIS A 184 7.39 -9.45 13.95
N LYS A 185 7.48 -10.47 14.80
CA LYS A 185 6.92 -10.47 16.16
C LYS A 185 8.02 -10.55 17.20
N THR A 186 7.84 -9.86 18.31
CA THR A 186 8.87 -9.81 19.35
C THR A 186 8.29 -10.18 20.69
N SER A 187 9.01 -11.06 21.40
CA SER A 187 8.51 -11.75 22.60
C SER A 187 8.10 -10.78 23.73
N GLU A 188 8.68 -9.58 23.75
CA GLU A 188 8.48 -8.56 24.80
C GLU A 188 7.28 -7.63 24.57
N GLU A 189 6.42 -7.89 23.57
CA GLU A 189 5.18 -7.11 23.36
C GLU A 189 4.26 -7.12 24.62
N ALA A 190 4.46 -8.07 25.54
CA ALA A 190 3.75 -8.15 26.83
C ALA A 190 4.34 -7.33 27.99
N ASP A 191 5.64 -6.99 27.97
CA ASP A 191 6.36 -6.46 29.15
C ASP A 191 6.56 -4.93 29.12
N GLN A 192 6.26 -4.28 28.01
CA GLN A 192 6.49 -2.84 27.84
C GLN A 192 5.44 -1.96 28.54
N SER A 193 4.46 -2.50 29.29
CA SER A 193 3.42 -1.70 29.97
C SER A 193 3.91 -0.77 31.08
N LYS A 194 5.23 -0.67 31.34
CA LYS A 194 5.82 -0.01 32.52
C LYS A 194 6.71 1.22 32.26
N ARG A 195 6.79 1.79 31.05
CA ARG A 195 7.61 3.01 30.81
C ARG A 195 6.75 4.18 30.34
N GLY A 196 6.43 5.09 31.28
CA GLY A 196 5.58 6.27 31.08
C GLY A 196 6.26 7.39 30.29
N ASN A 197 6.34 7.24 28.97
CA ASN A 197 6.71 8.32 28.05
C ASN A 197 5.54 8.60 27.09
N GLU A 198 5.36 9.83 26.62
CA GLU A 198 4.23 10.21 25.73
C GLU A 198 4.17 9.38 24.42
N GLN A 199 5.32 8.97 23.89
CA GLN A 199 5.43 8.05 22.75
C GLN A 199 4.81 6.66 23.01
N HIS A 200 4.70 6.27 24.28
CA HIS A 200 4.10 5.01 24.71
C HIS A 200 2.58 5.01 24.55
N PHE A 201 1.93 6.16 24.73
CA PHE A 201 0.47 6.27 24.65
C PHE A 201 -0.02 6.10 23.20
N GLU A 202 0.66 6.72 22.23
CA GLU A 202 0.36 6.53 20.81
C GLU A 202 0.66 5.10 20.36
N PHE A 203 1.76 4.50 20.84
CA PHE A 203 2.10 3.11 20.54
C PHE A 203 1.06 2.12 21.08
N GLN A 204 0.59 2.32 22.32
CA GLN A 204 -0.49 1.50 22.90
C GLN A 204 -1.83 1.69 22.16
N ALA A 205 -2.16 2.92 21.76
CA ALA A 205 -3.39 3.20 21.02
C ALA A 205 -3.42 2.54 19.62
N GLN A 206 -2.25 2.34 19.02
CA GLN A 206 -2.11 1.71 17.70
C GLN A 206 -2.01 0.18 17.76
N MET A 207 -1.69 -0.39 18.92
CA MET A 207 -1.44 -1.83 19.07
C MET A 207 -2.64 -2.72 18.65
N PRO A 208 -3.91 -2.38 18.96
CA PRO A 208 -5.05 -3.16 18.48
C PRO A 208 -5.12 -3.24 16.96
N ARG A 209 -4.78 -2.15 16.25
CA ARG A 209 -4.75 -2.13 14.76
C ARG A 209 -3.61 -2.94 14.20
N LEU A 210 -2.43 -2.86 14.85
CA LEU A 210 -1.30 -3.69 14.45
C LEU A 210 -1.62 -5.18 14.58
N ASN A 211 -2.27 -5.57 15.67
CA ASN A 211 -2.71 -6.95 15.88
C ASN A 211 -3.78 -7.35 14.88
N GLN A 212 -4.78 -6.51 14.63
CA GLN A 212 -5.77 -6.76 13.58
C GLN A 212 -5.12 -6.97 12.21
N LEU A 213 -4.08 -6.19 11.88
CA LEU A 213 -3.34 -6.33 10.63
C LEU A 213 -2.56 -7.65 10.57
N ARG A 214 -1.83 -8.00 11.64
CA ARG A 214 -0.93 -9.17 11.72
C ARG A 214 -1.65 -10.49 11.91
N ASP A 215 -2.73 -10.49 12.69
CA ASP A 215 -3.38 -11.69 13.22
C ASP A 215 -4.71 -12.00 12.52
N ASP A 216 -5.38 -10.99 11.96
CA ASP A 216 -6.65 -11.18 11.23
C ASP A 216 -6.49 -10.95 9.73
N PHE A 217 -6.03 -9.78 9.31
CA PHE A 217 -6.01 -9.39 7.90
C PHE A 217 -5.04 -10.23 7.06
N LEU A 218 -3.76 -10.28 7.43
CA LEU A 218 -2.76 -11.03 6.67
C LEU A 218 -3.05 -12.55 6.67
N PRO A 219 -3.36 -13.21 7.80
CA PRO A 219 -3.72 -14.62 7.80
C PRO A 219 -5.02 -14.90 7.03
N GLY A 220 -5.97 -13.96 7.04
CA GLY A 220 -7.18 -14.02 6.22
C GLY A 220 -6.86 -14.09 4.73
N LEU A 221 -5.89 -13.31 4.25
CA LEU A 221 -5.43 -13.34 2.85
C LEU A 221 -4.68 -14.63 2.48
N VAL A 222 -3.90 -15.19 3.40
CA VAL A 222 -3.28 -16.52 3.20
C VAL A 222 -4.36 -17.57 2.98
N LYS A 223 -5.38 -17.61 3.83
CA LYS A 223 -6.46 -18.60 3.77
C LYS A 223 -7.33 -18.46 2.52
N SER A 224 -7.65 -17.22 2.13
CA SER A 224 -8.61 -16.95 1.05
C SER A 224 -7.97 -16.90 -0.35
N HIS A 225 -6.74 -16.41 -0.47
CA HIS A 225 -6.10 -16.12 -1.75
C HIS A 225 -4.73 -16.78 -1.93
N GLY A 226 -4.21 -17.48 -0.92
CA GLY A 226 -2.90 -18.13 -0.95
C GLY A 226 -1.75 -17.12 -0.95
N ALA A 227 -1.91 -16.00 -0.22
CA ALA A 227 -0.85 -15.00 -0.04
C ALA A 227 0.40 -15.61 0.60
N LEU A 228 1.59 -15.09 0.24
CA LEU A 228 2.86 -15.52 0.81
C LEU A 228 3.22 -14.62 2.00
N VAL A 229 2.86 -15.07 3.20
CA VAL A 229 3.12 -14.34 4.46
C VAL A 229 4.03 -15.18 5.35
N TYR A 230 5.17 -14.64 5.72
CA TYR A 230 6.15 -15.26 6.61
C TYR A 230 6.14 -14.54 7.95
N THR A 231 6.06 -15.29 9.04
CA THR A 231 6.09 -14.72 10.40
C THR A 231 7.32 -15.22 11.14
N ALA A 232 8.15 -14.28 11.60
CA ALA A 232 9.32 -14.58 12.41
C ALA A 232 9.15 -13.99 13.80
N ALA A 233 9.47 -14.79 14.83
CA ALA A 233 9.53 -14.34 16.21
C ALA A 233 11.00 -14.27 16.66
N SER A 234 11.48 -13.12 17.14
CA SER A 234 12.82 -13.03 17.72
C SER A 234 12.88 -12.17 18.99
N GLU A 235 13.92 -12.42 19.79
CA GLU A 235 14.26 -11.61 20.96
C GLU A 235 14.95 -10.29 20.55
N GLN A 236 14.78 -9.23 21.33
CA GLN A 236 15.32 -7.89 21.04
C GLN A 236 16.82 -7.86 20.72
N HIS A 237 17.59 -8.75 21.35
CA HIS A 237 19.04 -8.78 21.25
C HIS A 237 19.56 -9.42 19.94
N CYS A 238 18.66 -9.93 19.09
CA CYS A 238 19.02 -10.62 17.85
C CYS A 238 18.69 -9.81 16.57
N GLN A 239 18.46 -8.50 16.66
CA GLN A 239 18.06 -7.67 15.51
C GLN A 239 19.02 -7.75 14.31
N GLY A 240 20.33 -7.79 14.53
CA GLY A 240 21.31 -7.92 13.44
C GLY A 240 21.20 -9.26 12.70
N ARG A 241 21.09 -10.37 13.45
CA ARG A 241 20.90 -11.70 12.86
C ARG A 241 19.56 -11.81 12.13
N TYR A 242 18.51 -11.19 12.65
CA TYR A 242 17.21 -11.15 12.01
C TYR A 242 17.27 -10.46 10.63
N ALA A 243 17.97 -9.34 10.50
CA ALA A 243 18.11 -8.64 9.23
C ALA A 243 18.83 -9.51 8.18
N ASP A 244 19.91 -10.19 8.58
CA ASP A 244 20.65 -11.09 7.69
C ASP A 244 19.80 -12.30 7.26
N GLU A 245 19.11 -12.94 8.20
CA GLU A 245 18.20 -14.08 7.93
C GLU A 245 17.03 -13.66 7.03
N LEU A 246 16.43 -12.51 7.30
CA LEU A 246 15.36 -11.94 6.48
C LEU A 246 15.87 -11.62 5.07
N GLY A 247 17.07 -11.06 4.94
CA GLY A 247 17.67 -10.74 3.65
C GLY A 247 17.94 -11.99 2.81
N GLN A 248 18.44 -13.06 3.43
CA GLN A 248 18.65 -14.35 2.76
C GLN A 248 17.31 -14.99 2.34
N GLN A 249 16.33 -14.99 3.23
CA GLN A 249 14.99 -15.52 2.95
C GLN A 249 14.31 -14.74 1.82
N LEU A 250 14.35 -13.41 1.87
CA LEU A 250 13.81 -12.52 0.85
C LEU A 250 14.44 -12.80 -0.52
N CYS A 251 15.77 -12.89 -0.59
CA CYS A 251 16.48 -13.21 -1.83
C CYS A 251 16.02 -14.57 -2.40
N SER A 252 15.93 -15.59 -1.55
CA SER A 252 15.50 -16.94 -1.94
C SER A 252 14.06 -16.94 -2.49
N ASP A 253 13.13 -16.32 -1.77
CA ASP A 253 11.71 -16.24 -2.15
C ASP A 253 11.52 -15.44 -3.45
N LEU A 254 12.21 -14.31 -3.61
CA LEU A 254 12.19 -13.53 -4.84
C LEU A 254 12.66 -14.36 -6.03
N MET A 255 13.80 -15.06 -5.89
CA MET A 255 14.34 -15.90 -6.96
C MET A 255 13.40 -17.05 -7.32
N ALA A 256 12.79 -17.71 -6.33
CA ALA A 256 11.82 -18.78 -6.55
C ALA A 256 10.59 -18.27 -7.32
N LEU A 257 10.05 -17.11 -6.93
CA LEU A 257 8.90 -16.51 -7.60
C LEU A 257 9.22 -16.05 -9.01
N ILE A 258 10.36 -15.39 -9.23
CA ILE A 258 10.82 -14.98 -10.56
C ILE A 258 10.95 -16.20 -11.46
N HIS A 259 11.62 -17.26 -10.98
CA HIS A 259 11.81 -18.48 -11.77
C HIS A 259 10.48 -19.14 -12.14
N SER A 260 9.55 -19.23 -11.18
CA SER A 260 8.21 -19.78 -11.43
C SER A 260 7.40 -18.96 -12.45
N SER A 261 7.57 -17.63 -12.43
CA SER A 261 6.86 -16.71 -13.31
C SER A 261 7.40 -16.76 -14.74
N VAL A 262 8.73 -16.81 -14.91
CA VAL A 262 9.39 -16.96 -16.21
C VAL A 262 9.00 -18.29 -16.89
N VAL A 263 8.94 -19.39 -16.12
CA VAL A 263 8.51 -20.69 -16.66
C VAL A 263 7.04 -20.64 -17.10
N ARG A 264 6.17 -20.00 -16.31
CA ARG A 264 4.75 -19.85 -16.65
C ARG A 264 4.56 -19.05 -17.93
N GLU A 265 5.23 -17.91 -18.05
CA GLU A 265 5.15 -17.02 -19.21
C GLU A 265 5.60 -17.73 -20.49
N ARG A 266 6.73 -18.45 -20.43
CA ARG A 266 7.22 -19.25 -21.56
C ARG A 266 6.23 -20.33 -21.99
N SER A 267 5.62 -21.00 -21.01
CA SER A 267 4.62 -22.04 -21.27
C SER A 267 3.37 -21.47 -21.95
N GLN A 268 2.90 -20.30 -21.49
CA GLN A 268 1.77 -19.60 -22.11
C GLN A 268 2.10 -19.17 -23.55
N ALA A 269 3.27 -18.58 -23.80
CA ALA A 269 3.70 -18.19 -25.14
C ALA A 269 3.79 -19.40 -26.09
N GLN A 270 4.34 -20.53 -25.62
CA GLN A 270 4.41 -21.77 -26.39
C GLN A 270 3.03 -22.36 -26.70
N ASN A 271 2.10 -22.30 -25.75
CA ASN A 271 0.73 -22.76 -25.95
C ASN A 271 -0.01 -21.90 -26.97
N SER A 272 0.09 -20.57 -26.88
CA SER A 272 -0.53 -19.64 -27.83
C SER A 272 0.00 -19.85 -29.25
N LEU A 273 1.33 -20.01 -29.41
CA LEU A 273 1.94 -20.33 -30.70
C LEU A 273 1.47 -21.69 -31.25
N SER A 274 1.29 -22.67 -30.37
CA SER A 274 0.79 -23.99 -30.76
C SER A 274 -0.67 -23.95 -31.21
N GLN A 275 -1.52 -23.19 -30.51
CA GLN A 275 -2.91 -22.94 -30.91
C GLN A 275 -2.99 -22.22 -32.25
N GLN A 276 -2.18 -21.17 -32.45
CA GLN A 276 -2.14 -20.45 -33.73
C GLN A 276 -1.69 -21.36 -34.87
N ARG A 277 -0.66 -22.19 -34.68
CA ARG A 277 -0.25 -23.19 -35.68
C ARG A 277 -1.35 -24.20 -35.98
N HIS A 278 -2.09 -24.63 -34.97
CA HIS A 278 -3.22 -25.53 -35.16
C HIS A 278 -4.32 -24.87 -36.01
N LEU A 279 -4.70 -23.63 -35.70
CA LEU A 279 -5.66 -22.86 -36.49
C LEU A 279 -5.19 -22.69 -37.94
N CYS A 280 -3.93 -22.31 -38.17
CA CYS A 280 -3.38 -22.20 -39.52
C CYS A 280 -3.43 -23.53 -40.29
N ARG A 281 -3.20 -24.68 -39.62
CA ARG A 281 -3.34 -26.01 -40.23
C ARG A 281 -4.80 -26.36 -40.56
N VAL A 282 -5.75 -25.97 -39.71
CA VAL A 282 -7.18 -26.18 -39.99
C VAL A 282 -7.60 -25.34 -41.19
N PHE A 283 -7.25 -24.06 -41.21
CA PHE A 283 -7.55 -23.18 -42.34
C PHE A 283 -6.90 -23.64 -43.64
N SER A 284 -5.63 -24.07 -43.62
CA SER A 284 -4.97 -24.56 -44.86
C SER A 284 -5.62 -25.82 -45.42
N ARG A 285 -6.24 -26.66 -44.58
CA ARG A 285 -7.03 -27.83 -45.03
C ARG A 285 -8.38 -27.41 -45.62
N LEU A 286 -9.05 -26.42 -45.02
CA LEU A 286 -10.35 -25.92 -45.51
C LEU A 286 -10.23 -25.15 -46.83
N TYR A 287 -9.11 -24.46 -47.06
CA TYR A 287 -8.83 -23.71 -48.29
C TYR A 287 -8.04 -24.50 -49.34
N ARG A 288 -7.94 -25.83 -49.21
CA ARG A 288 -7.35 -26.68 -50.25
C ARG A 288 -8.35 -26.79 -51.41
N ILE A 289 -8.36 -25.78 -52.27
CA ILE A 289 -9.11 -25.79 -53.54
C ILE A 289 -8.50 -26.88 -54.41
N GLU A 290 -9.21 -28.00 -54.57
CA GLU A 290 -8.90 -28.98 -55.61
C GLU A 290 -9.13 -28.31 -56.97
N ARG A 291 -8.05 -27.80 -57.57
CA ARG A 291 -8.07 -27.50 -58.99
C ARG A 291 -8.06 -28.84 -59.71
N ALA A 292 -9.21 -29.25 -60.23
CA ALA A 292 -9.26 -30.28 -61.26
C ALA A 292 -8.43 -29.78 -62.44
N GLU A 293 -7.26 -30.37 -62.64
CA GLU A 293 -6.47 -30.15 -63.85
C GLU A 293 -7.34 -30.58 -65.04
N VAL A 294 -7.56 -29.64 -65.97
CA VAL A 294 -8.19 -29.93 -67.25
C VAL A 294 -7.23 -30.83 -68.00
N SER A 295 -7.48 -32.14 -67.99
CA SER A 295 -6.81 -33.08 -68.89
C SER A 295 -7.17 -32.71 -70.33
N GLN A 296 -6.17 -32.28 -71.10
CA GLN A 296 -6.20 -32.27 -72.56
C GLN A 296 -5.41 -33.44 -73.10
#